data_AF-A0A9P6XQ46-F1
#
_entry.id   AF-A0A9P6XQ46-F1
#
_cell.length_a   1.000
_cell.length_b   1.000
_cell.length_c   1.000
_cell.angle_alpha   90.00
_cell.angle_beta   90.00
_cell.angle_gamma   90.00
#
_symmetry.space_group_name_H-M   'P 1'
#
loop_
_entity.id
_entity.type
_entity.pdbx_description
1 polymer ?
#
loop_
_entity_poly.entity_id
_entity_poly.type
_entity_poly.pdbx_seq_one_letter_code
_entity_poly.pdbx_strand_id
1 'polypeptide(L)'
;MLIKYVNGDVHSWDEYVDTTLFACRIRKHATTGFSPYFLTYGVDPRIPGDPHRPFIHAFIEQDPELISEETLIHLRKLRESRYIAEERLQKQAQLDKMRWDSMLKNNQIQTFNVGDHVLLRHESKKGLEYNWMGPYKVIKR
;
A
#
# COMPACT_ATOMS: atom_id res chain seq x y z
N MET A 1 3.68 -1.83 -7.79
CA MET A 1 4.86 -0.99 -7.51
C MET A 1 6.10 -1.60 -8.17
N LEU A 2 6.35 -2.90 -7.98
CA LEU A 2 7.50 -3.63 -8.57
C LEU A 2 7.61 -3.52 -10.09
N ILE A 3 6.52 -3.77 -10.83
CA ILE A 3 6.49 -3.62 -12.29
C ILE A 3 7.01 -2.25 -12.77
N LYS A 4 6.78 -1.18 -11.99
CA LYS A 4 7.25 0.17 -12.34
C LYS A 4 8.76 0.34 -12.16
N TYR A 5 9.35 -0.31 -11.15
CA TYR A 5 10.80 -0.28 -10.92
C TYR A 5 11.56 -1.12 -11.95
N VAL A 6 10.96 -2.25 -12.33
CA VAL A 6 11.49 -3.20 -13.31
C VAL A 6 11.49 -2.62 -14.75
N ASN A 7 10.62 -1.64 -15.03
CA ASN A 7 10.59 -0.88 -16.28
C ASN A 7 10.65 -1.71 -17.58
N GLY A 8 10.00 -2.88 -17.59
CA GLY A 8 9.96 -3.78 -18.75
C GLY A 8 10.99 -4.90 -18.75
N ASP A 9 12.05 -4.82 -17.93
CA ASP A 9 13.03 -5.91 -17.78
C ASP A 9 12.60 -6.92 -16.72
N VAL A 10 11.54 -7.68 -17.04
CA VAL A 10 10.89 -8.59 -16.09
C VAL A 10 11.83 -9.60 -15.43
N HIS A 11 13.00 -9.87 -16.03
CA HIS A 11 13.96 -10.83 -15.50
C HIS A 11 14.72 -10.34 -14.27
N SER A 12 14.92 -9.02 -14.10
CA SER A 12 15.67 -8.43 -12.99
C SER A 12 14.78 -8.04 -11.79
N TRP A 13 13.61 -8.68 -11.66
CA TRP A 13 12.61 -8.28 -10.66
C TRP A 13 13.10 -8.48 -9.22
N ASP A 14 13.95 -9.47 -9.00
CA ASP A 14 14.54 -9.86 -7.73
C ASP A 14 15.44 -8.76 -7.17
N GLU A 15 16.20 -8.07 -8.03
CA GLU A 15 17.05 -6.93 -7.65
C GLU A 15 16.25 -5.76 -7.03
N TYR A 16 14.98 -5.60 -7.43
CA TYR A 16 14.13 -4.49 -7.00
C TYR A 16 13.21 -4.85 -5.82
N VAL A 17 13.20 -6.10 -5.34
CA VAL A 17 12.30 -6.56 -4.28
C VAL A 17 12.50 -5.74 -3.00
N ASP A 18 13.73 -5.61 -2.53
CA ASP A 18 14.01 -4.92 -1.27
C ASP A 18 13.63 -3.44 -1.33
N THR A 19 13.94 -2.78 -2.45
CA THR A 19 13.60 -1.37 -2.66
C THR A 19 12.08 -1.17 -2.70
N THR A 20 11.35 -2.05 -3.38
CA THR A 20 9.88 -1.94 -3.41
C THR A 20 9.24 -2.26 -2.08
N LEU A 21 9.77 -3.24 -1.36
CA LEU A 21 9.27 -3.62 -0.06
C LEU A 21 9.47 -2.47 0.93
N PHE A 22 10.65 -1.85 0.94
CA PHE A 22 10.90 -0.65 1.72
C PHE A 22 9.93 0.48 1.35
N ALA A 23 9.76 0.80 0.06
CA ALA A 23 8.82 1.81 -0.41
C ALA A 23 7.37 1.54 0.05
N CYS A 24 6.94 0.27 0.06
CA CYS A 24 5.63 -0.15 0.57
C CYS A 24 5.49 0.05 2.08
N ARG A 25 6.56 -0.20 2.86
CA ARG A 25 6.58 -0.06 4.32
C ARG A 25 6.55 1.39 4.78
N ILE A 26 7.24 2.29 4.08
CA ILE A 26 7.37 3.69 4.50
C ILE A 26 6.19 4.57 4.06
N ARG A 27 5.52 4.21 2.96
CA ARG A 27 4.40 4.98 2.42
C ARG A 27 3.21 4.92 3.38
N LYS A 28 2.51 6.04 3.58
CA LYS A 28 1.22 6.06 4.26
C LYS A 28 0.14 5.46 3.37
N HIS A 29 -0.58 4.47 3.87
CA HIS A 29 -1.66 3.83 3.11
C HIS A 29 -2.94 4.65 3.30
N ALA A 30 -3.71 4.89 2.23
CA ALA A 30 -4.91 5.73 2.31
C ALA A 30 -5.98 5.14 3.25
N THR A 31 -6.10 3.81 3.26
CA THR A 31 -7.07 3.08 4.08
C THR A 31 -6.82 3.24 5.57
N THR A 32 -5.59 3.04 6.03
CA THR A 32 -5.25 3.14 7.46
C THR A 32 -4.88 4.58 7.86
N GLY A 33 -4.35 5.37 6.93
CA GLY A 33 -3.78 6.69 7.14
C GLY A 33 -2.37 6.70 7.75
N PHE A 34 -1.78 5.53 7.98
CA PHE A 34 -0.46 5.36 8.59
C PHE A 34 0.46 4.54 7.68
N SER A 35 1.77 4.63 7.90
CA SER A 35 2.73 3.75 7.25
C SER A 35 2.82 2.42 7.99
N PRO A 36 2.97 1.27 7.29
CA PRO A 36 3.22 -0.01 7.95
C PRO A 36 4.45 0.03 8.88
N TYR A 37 5.49 0.79 8.51
CA TYR A 37 6.68 0.98 9.32
C TYR A 37 6.34 1.64 10.68
N PHE A 38 5.59 2.74 10.66
CA PHE A 38 5.16 3.41 11.88
C PHE A 38 4.27 2.52 12.75
N LEU A 39 3.31 1.80 12.16
CA LEU A 39 2.45 0.89 12.92
C LEU A 39 3.22 -0.30 13.51
N THR A 40 4.36 -0.69 12.94
CA THR A 40 5.20 -1.77 13.45
C THR A 40 6.12 -1.28 14.57
N TYR A 41 6.85 -0.19 14.34
CA TYR A 41 7.94 0.27 15.21
C TYR A 41 7.61 1.48 16.09
N GLY A 42 6.49 2.17 15.85
CA GLY A 42 6.12 3.39 16.57
C GLY A 42 6.94 4.63 16.24
N VAL A 43 7.78 4.54 15.21
CA VAL A 43 8.65 5.61 14.73
C VAL A 43 8.53 5.74 13.22
N ASP A 44 8.65 6.96 12.71
CA ASP A 44 8.69 7.17 11.26
C ASP A 44 10.05 6.75 10.68
N PRO A 45 10.07 6.16 9.49
CA PRO A 45 11.30 5.76 8.82
C PRO A 45 12.09 7.01 8.40
N ARG A 46 13.41 6.99 8.59
CA ARG A 46 14.29 8.03 8.05
C ARG A 46 14.61 7.73 6.59
N ILE A 47 14.37 8.69 5.72
CA ILE A 47 14.65 8.58 4.28
C ILE A 47 15.64 9.64 3.81
N PRO A 48 16.35 9.40 2.70
CA PRO A 48 17.16 10.43 2.05
C PRO A 48 16.30 11.67 1.76
N GLY A 49 16.73 12.83 2.25
CA GLY A 49 16.00 14.10 2.13
C GLY A 49 15.26 14.53 3.40
N ASP A 50 15.12 13.67 4.40
CA ASP A 50 14.65 14.10 5.72
C ASP A 50 15.67 15.07 6.35
N PRO A 51 15.20 16.11 7.06
CA PRO A 51 16.09 17.01 7.77
C PRO A 51 16.92 16.21 8.75
N HIS A 52 18.23 16.18 8.54
CA HIS A 52 19.16 15.67 9.55
C HIS A 52 18.98 16.54 10.78
N ARG A 53 18.53 15.94 11.90
CA ARG A 53 18.79 16.58 13.18
C ARG A 53 20.31 16.79 13.23
N PRO A 54 20.79 18.03 13.50
CA PRO A 54 22.22 18.22 13.71
C PRO A 54 22.67 17.18 14.74
N PHE A 55 23.84 16.58 14.53
CA PHE A 55 24.55 15.78 15.53
C PHE A 55 24.98 16.69 16.69
N ILE A 56 24.02 17.33 17.33
CA ILE A 56 24.16 17.76 18.70
C ILE A 56 24.11 16.42 19.44
N HIS A 57 25.15 16.12 20.22
CA HIS A 57 25.01 15.17 21.30
C HIS A 57 23.86 15.71 22.16
N ALA A 58 22.63 15.37 21.81
CA ALA A 58 21.50 15.53 22.70
C ALA A 58 21.97 14.82 23.95
N PHE A 59 21.97 15.52 25.08
CA PHE A 59 22.15 14.88 26.36
C PHE A 59 21.19 13.70 26.36
N ILE A 60 21.74 12.49 26.19
CA ILE A 60 20.95 11.29 26.24
C ILE A 60 20.59 11.22 27.70
N GLU A 61 19.33 11.48 28.02
CA GLU A 61 18.83 11.38 29.39
C GLU A 61 19.21 9.99 29.90
N GLN A 62 20.09 9.94 30.90
CA GLN A 62 20.61 8.67 31.43
C GLN A 62 19.75 8.16 32.59
N ASP A 63 18.79 8.96 33.04
CA ASP A 63 17.88 8.60 34.10
C ASP A 63 16.92 7.48 33.60
N PRO A 64 17.01 6.26 34.16
CA PRO A 64 16.17 5.15 33.75
C PRO A 64 14.67 5.42 33.92
N GLU A 65 14.28 6.25 34.90
CA GLU A 65 12.87 6.55 35.16
C GLU A 65 12.28 7.42 34.03
N LEU A 66 12.98 8.48 33.62
CA LEU A 66 12.57 9.34 32.51
C LEU A 66 12.50 8.56 31.19
N ILE A 67 13.49 7.71 30.90
CA ILE A 67 13.47 6.85 29.70
C ILE A 67 12.26 5.90 29.73
N SER A 68 11.94 5.35 30.90
CA SER A 68 10.76 4.48 31.06
C SER A 68 9.45 5.23 30.81
N GLU A 69 9.37 6.49 31.24
CA GLU A 69 8.18 7.32 31.04
C GLU A 69 8.01 7.68 29.55
N GLU A 70 9.08 8.12 28.89
CA GLU A 70 9.05 8.44 27.45
C GLU A 70 8.66 7.22 26.61
N THR A 71 9.24 6.06 26.91
CA THR A 71 8.91 4.81 26.20
C THR A 71 7.45 4.41 26.41
N LEU A 72 6.91 4.56 27.63
CA LEU A 72 5.49 4.33 27.90
C LEU A 72 4.58 5.27 27.10
N ILE A 73 4.93 6.56 26.99
CA ILE A 73 4.19 7.54 26.18
C ILE A 73 4.20 7.11 24.70
N HIS A 74 5.35 6.72 24.17
CA HIS A 74 5.48 6.23 22.79
C HIS A 74 4.62 4.98 22.54
N LEU A 75 4.66 4.00 23.45
CA LEU A 75 3.86 2.78 23.33
C LEU A 75 2.35 3.06 23.40
N ARG A 76 1.92 3.99 24.26
CA ARG A 76 0.50 4.41 24.33
C ARG A 76 0.04 5.04 23.01
N LYS A 77 0.81 5.99 22.46
CA LYS A 77 0.53 6.61 21.15
C LYS A 77 0.51 5.57 20.02
N LEU A 78 1.43 4.60 20.04
CA LEU A 78 1.44 3.51 19.06
C LEU A 78 0.19 2.65 19.16
N ARG A 79 -0.24 2.31 20.38
CA ARG A 79 -1.47 1.53 20.60
C ARG A 79 -2.72 2.28 20.11
N GLU A 80 -2.81 3.57 20.40
CA GLU A 80 -3.89 4.42 19.92
C GLU A 80 -3.92 4.51 18.38
N SER A 81 -2.77 4.73 17.75
CA SER A 81 -2.69 4.79 16.29
C SER A 81 -3.06 3.45 15.62
N ARG A 82 -2.70 2.31 16.21
CA ARG A 82 -3.13 0.98 15.76
C ARG A 82 -4.64 0.82 15.85
N TYR A 83 -5.25 1.24 16.96
CA TYR A 83 -6.70 1.20 17.14
C TYR A 83 -7.42 2.03 16.07
N ILE A 84 -6.98 3.27 15.83
CA ILE A 84 -7.54 4.14 14.79
C ILE A 84 -7.35 3.53 13.40
N ALA A 85 -6.19 2.94 13.12
CA ALA A 85 -5.91 2.29 11.85
C ALA A 85 -6.87 1.12 11.57
N GLU A 86 -7.16 0.32 12.60
CA GLU A 86 -8.09 -0.81 12.52
C GLU A 86 -9.53 -0.34 12.30
N GLU A 87 -9.99 0.68 13.04
CA GLU A 87 -11.33 1.24 12.87
C GLU A 87 -11.53 1.76 11.43
N ARG A 88 -10.53 2.48 10.90
CA ARG A 88 -10.55 2.98 9.51
C ARG A 88 -10.56 1.84 8.50
N LEU A 89 -9.77 0.80 8.73
CA LEU A 89 -9.72 -0.38 7.87
C LEU A 89 -11.09 -1.06 7.79
N GLN A 90 -11.75 -1.28 8.94
CA GLN A 90 -13.08 -1.88 9.01
C GLN A 90 -14.12 -1.02 8.31
N LYS A 91 -14.12 0.29 8.56
CA LYS A 91 -15.03 1.24 7.91
C LYS A 91 -14.85 1.26 6.39
N GLN A 92 -13.61 1.30 5.92
CA GLN A 92 -13.33 1.30 4.48
C GLN A 92 -13.78 -0.02 3.83
N ALA A 93 -13.53 -1.16 4.48
CA ALA A 93 -13.98 -2.46 3.98
C ALA A 93 -15.51 -2.53 3.84
N GLN A 94 -16.26 -1.96 4.78
CA GLN A 94 -17.72 -1.88 4.68
C GLN A 94 -18.17 -0.99 3.51
N LEU A 95 -17.55 0.18 3.34
CA LEU A 95 -17.86 1.08 2.22
C LEU A 95 -17.56 0.45 0.86
N ASP A 96 -16.42 -0.23 0.75
CA ASP A 96 -16.01 -0.91 -0.48
C ASP A 96 -16.97 -2.06 -0.81
N LYS A 97 -17.43 -2.81 0.20
CA LYS A 97 -18.45 -3.84 0.03
C LYS A 97 -19.77 -3.24 -0.45
N MET A 98 -20.27 -2.19 0.20
CA MET A 98 -21.51 -1.52 -0.21
C MET A 98 -21.43 -1.00 -1.65
N ARG A 99 -20.29 -0.43 -2.03
CA ARG A 99 -20.04 0.04 -3.40
C ARG A 99 -20.06 -1.12 -4.40
N TRP A 100 -19.39 -2.22 -4.08
CA TRP A 100 -19.38 -3.42 -4.91
C TRP A 100 -20.78 -4.02 -5.09
N ASP A 101 -21.52 -4.19 -4.00
CA ASP A 101 -22.89 -4.72 -4.00
C ASP A 101 -23.84 -3.81 -4.80
N SER A 102 -23.67 -2.49 -4.72
CA SER A 102 -24.42 -1.53 -5.53
C SER A 102 -24.11 -1.64 -7.03
N MET A 103 -22.83 -1.81 -7.40
CA MET A 103 -22.44 -2.00 -8.80
C MET A 103 -23.06 -3.28 -9.39
N LEU A 104 -23.11 -4.37 -8.61
CA LEU A 104 -23.76 -5.62 -9.01
C LEU A 104 -25.27 -5.42 -9.22
N LYS A 105 -25.95 -4.74 -8.29
CA LYS A 105 -27.41 -4.48 -8.38
C LYS A 105 -27.78 -3.57 -9.55
N ASN A 106 -26.94 -2.61 -9.87
CA ASN A 106 -27.19 -1.66 -10.95
C ASN A 106 -27.02 -2.28 -12.35
N ASN A 107 -26.69 -3.59 -12.44
CA ASN A 107 -26.65 -4.34 -13.68
C ASN A 107 -25.86 -3.61 -14.78
N GLN A 108 -24.76 -2.94 -14.39
CA GLN A 108 -23.75 -2.42 -15.33
C GLN A 108 -22.95 -3.59 -15.92
N ILE A 109 -23.67 -4.56 -16.48
CA ILE A 109 -23.13 -5.58 -17.34
C ILE A 109 -22.73 -4.83 -18.61
N GLN A 110 -21.43 -4.68 -18.84
CA GLN A 110 -20.93 -4.15 -20.10
C GLN A 110 -21.43 -5.06 -21.23
N THR A 111 -22.38 -4.57 -22.02
CA THR A 111 -22.81 -5.22 -23.25
C THR A 111 -21.87 -4.81 -24.35
N PHE A 112 -21.22 -5.78 -24.99
CA PHE A 112 -20.36 -5.55 -26.15
C PHE A 112 -21.10 -5.88 -27.45
N ASN A 113 -20.89 -5.06 -28.47
CA ASN A 113 -21.43 -5.28 -29.81
C ASN A 113 -20.38 -5.90 -30.72
N VAL A 114 -20.85 -6.59 -31.77
CA VAL A 114 -19.96 -7.11 -32.82
C VAL A 114 -19.25 -5.95 -33.49
N GLY A 115 -17.92 -6.02 -33.53
CA GLY A 115 -17.06 -4.98 -34.07
C GLY A 115 -16.31 -4.13 -33.04
N ASP A 116 -16.71 -4.18 -31.76
CA ASP A 116 -16.05 -3.45 -30.68
C ASP A 116 -14.63 -3.97 -30.43
N HIS A 117 -13.70 -3.06 -30.13
CA HIS A 117 -12.37 -3.41 -29.68
C HIS A 117 -12.36 -3.54 -28.16
N VAL A 118 -11.97 -4.71 -27.68
CA VAL A 118 -11.98 -5.05 -26.25
C VAL A 118 -10.63 -5.59 -25.82
N LEU A 119 -10.35 -5.40 -24.54
CA LEU A 119 -9.23 -6.03 -23.86
C LEU A 119 -9.75 -7.24 -23.10
N LEU A 120 -9.07 -8.38 -23.28
CA LEU A 120 -9.40 -9.60 -22.54
C LEU A 120 -8.56 -9.66 -21.28
N ARG A 121 -9.18 -9.94 -20.13
CA ARG A 121 -8.42 -10.12 -18.89
C ARG A 121 -7.55 -11.37 -18.99
N HIS A 122 -6.27 -11.25 -18.64
CA HIS A 122 -5.36 -12.39 -18.61
C HIS A 122 -5.58 -13.19 -17.32
N GLU A 123 -6.42 -14.24 -17.37
CA GLU A 123 -6.74 -15.05 -16.19
C GLU A 123 -5.59 -15.97 -15.77
N SER A 124 -4.81 -16.48 -16.74
CA SER A 124 -3.66 -17.37 -16.52
C SER A 124 -2.33 -16.63 -16.40
N LYS A 125 -2.36 -15.38 -15.92
CA LYS A 125 -1.18 -14.52 -15.80
C LYS A 125 -0.08 -15.18 -14.96
N LYS A 126 1.17 -15.13 -15.42
CA LYS A 126 2.35 -15.52 -14.65
C LYS A 126 3.23 -14.32 -14.32
N GLY A 127 3.68 -14.23 -13.07
CA GLY A 127 4.62 -13.20 -12.63
C GLY A 127 4.15 -11.76 -12.90
N LEU A 128 4.99 -11.00 -13.60
CA LEU A 128 4.84 -9.56 -13.83
C LEU A 128 4.20 -9.18 -15.19
N GLU A 129 3.61 -10.13 -15.89
CA GLU A 129 2.91 -9.90 -17.16
C GLU A 129 1.75 -8.87 -17.04
N TYR A 130 1.27 -8.34 -18.16
CA TYR A 130 0.14 -7.40 -18.16
C TYR A 130 -1.18 -8.08 -17.79
N ASN A 131 -2.08 -7.33 -17.15
CA ASN A 131 -3.39 -7.84 -16.71
C ASN A 131 -4.39 -7.99 -17.87
N TRP A 132 -4.11 -7.38 -19.01
CA TRP A 132 -5.00 -7.28 -20.15
C TRP A 132 -4.25 -7.68 -21.42
N MET A 133 -4.89 -8.53 -22.24
CA MET A 133 -4.41 -8.97 -23.54
C MET A 133 -5.24 -8.30 -24.65
N GLY A 134 -4.63 -8.16 -25.83
CA GLY A 134 -5.26 -7.60 -27.01
C GLY A 134 -4.50 -6.41 -27.58
N PRO A 135 -5.17 -5.52 -28.35
CA PRO A 135 -6.62 -5.44 -28.53
C PRO A 135 -7.21 -6.62 -29.33
N TYR A 136 -8.42 -7.07 -28.95
CA TYR A 136 -9.21 -8.05 -29.69
C TYR A 136 -10.48 -7.41 -30.25
N LYS A 137 -11.06 -8.01 -31.29
CA LYS A 137 -12.33 -7.57 -31.88
C LYS A 137 -13.43 -8.58 -31.60
N VAL A 138 -14.60 -8.11 -31.17
CA VAL A 138 -15.77 -8.98 -30.95
C VAL A 138 -16.32 -9.43 -32.30
N ILE A 139 -16.21 -10.73 -32.60
CA ILE A 139 -16.68 -11.32 -33.87
C ILE A 139 -18.14 -11.78 -33.77
N LYS A 140 -18.56 -12.24 -32.59
CA LYS A 140 -19.91 -12.75 -32.33
C LYS A 140 -20.29 -12.50 -30.86
N ARG A 141 -21.59 -12.34 -30.61
CA ARG A 141 -22.19 -12.26 -29.28
C ARG A 141 -22.49 -13.64 -28.72
#